data_AF-A0A1C7DEM9-F1
#
_entry.id   AF-A0A1C7DEM9-F1
#
_cell.length_a   1.000
_cell.length_b   1.000
_cell.length_c   1.000
_cell.angle_alpha   90.00
_cell.angle_beta   90.00
_cell.angle_gamma   90.00
#
_symmetry.space_group_name_H-M   'P 1'
#
loop_
_entity.id
_entity.type
_entity.pdbx_description
1 polymer ?
#
loop_
_entity_poly.entity_id
_entity_poly.type
_entity_poly.pdbx_seq_one_letter_code
_entity_poly.pdbx_strand_id
1 'polypeptide(L)'
;MKDVWIVKYGEHTIRVVNTWTNEKLFVDGVLQDEQVGLHLTSRLFGKVRNENNEYEKIKVSVGFHFCTMQCRIFVGDCLIYTTKLQTGG
;
A
#
# COMPACT_ATOMS: atom_id res chain seq x y z
N MET A 1 12.24 -10.71 7.31
CA MET A 1 12.26 -9.25 7.11
C MET A 1 10.81 -8.78 7.07
N LYS A 2 10.51 -7.62 7.65
CA LYS A 2 9.16 -7.05 7.69
C LYS A 2 9.26 -5.60 7.26
N ASP A 3 8.58 -5.27 6.18
CA ASP A 3 8.46 -3.91 5.69
C ASP A 3 7.08 -3.37 6.04
N VAL A 4 7.05 -2.11 6.49
CA VAL A 4 5.81 -1.42 6.84
C VAL A 4 5.83 -0.05 6.19
N TRP A 5 4.84 0.22 5.36
CA TRP A 5 4.62 1.53 4.74
C TRP A 5 3.34 2.14 5.30
N ILE A 6 3.43 3.40 5.72
CA ILE A 6 2.30 4.15 6.29
C ILE A 6 2.20 5.46 5.51
N VAL A 7 1.01 5.73 4.98
CA VAL A 7 0.73 6.92 4.16
C VAL A 7 -0.58 7.53 4.64
N LYS A 8 -0.62 8.85 4.75
CA LYS A 8 -1.84 9.60 5.04
C LYS A 8 -2.54 9.99 3.75
N TYR A 9 -3.86 9.87 3.74
CA TYR A 9 -4.72 10.29 2.65
C TYR A 9 -5.94 11.02 3.23
N GLY A 10 -5.90 12.36 3.21
CA GLY A 10 -6.82 13.18 4.00
C GLY A 10 -6.70 12.86 5.50
N GLU A 11 -7.84 12.57 6.13
CA GLU A 11 -7.92 12.13 7.54
C GLU A 11 -7.64 10.63 7.71
N HIS A 12 -7.55 9.87 6.62
CA HIS A 12 -7.41 8.42 6.66
C HIS A 12 -5.93 7.99 6.63
N THR A 13 -5.64 6.87 7.29
CA THR A 13 -4.31 6.26 7.32
C THR A 13 -4.32 4.95 6.56
N ILE A 14 -3.56 4.90 5.46
CA ILE A 14 -3.33 3.70 4.65
C ILE A 14 -2.03 3.06 5.15
N ARG A 15 -2.11 1.80 5.57
CA ARG A 15 -0.96 1.04 6.07
C ARG A 15 -0.82 -0.26 5.28
N VAL A 16 0.35 -0.45 4.70
CA VAL A 16 0.73 -1.68 4.00
C VAL A 16 1.79 -2.39 4.83
N VAL A 17 1.57 -3.68 5.10
CA VAL A 17 2.53 -4.54 5.79
C VAL A 17 2.94 -5.63 4.82
N ASN A 18 4.23 -5.74 4.52
CA ASN A 18 4.79 -6.90 3.83
C ASN A 18 5.61 -7.72 4.81
N THR A 19 5.21 -8.97 4.95
CA THR A 19 6.04 -10.05 5.46
C THR A 19 6.31 -10.95 4.27
N TRP A 20 7.49 -11.58 4.19
CA TRP A 20 7.88 -12.45 3.06
C TRP A 20 6.77 -13.42 2.62
N THR A 21 5.95 -13.93 3.56
CA THR A 21 4.87 -14.87 3.28
C THR A 21 3.45 -14.26 3.34
N ASN A 22 3.33 -12.97 3.64
CA ASN A 22 2.04 -12.34 3.90
C ASN A 22 2.08 -10.81 3.71
N GLU A 23 1.29 -10.31 2.76
CA GLU A 23 1.06 -8.90 2.56
C GLU A 23 -0.35 -8.48 2.98
N LYS A 24 -0.47 -7.35 3.68
CA LYS A 24 -1.74 -6.85 4.21
C LYS A 24 -1.92 -5.37 3.95
N LEU A 25 -3.15 -5.00 3.62
CA LEU A 25 -3.59 -3.62 3.45
C LEU A 25 -4.58 -3.27 4.56
N PHE A 26 -4.26 -2.23 5.30
CA PHE A 26 -5.13 -1.65 6.32
C PHE A 26 -5.50 -0.21 5.96
N VAL A 27 -6.73 0.18 6.25
CA VAL A 27 -7.20 1.57 6.20
C VAL A 27 -7.81 1.88 7.56
N ASP A 28 -7.29 2.89 8.25
CA ASP A 28 -7.67 3.27 9.62
C ASP A 28 -7.64 2.10 10.61
N GLY A 29 -6.68 1.19 10.42
CA GLY A 29 -6.53 -0.01 11.25
C GLY A 29 -7.45 -1.17 10.87
N VAL A 30 -8.39 -0.98 9.93
CA VAL A 30 -9.25 -2.06 9.41
C VAL A 30 -8.54 -2.79 8.28
N LEU A 31 -8.42 -4.12 8.40
CA LEU A 31 -7.89 -4.97 7.34
C LEU A 31 -8.87 -4.99 6.17
N GLN A 32 -8.41 -4.57 4.99
CA GLN A 32 -9.23 -4.56 3.78
C GLN A 32 -8.89 -5.68 2.81
N ASP A 33 -7.61 -6.06 2.75
CA ASP A 33 -7.15 -7.13 1.87
C ASP A 33 -5.86 -7.75 2.41
N GLU A 34 -5.69 -9.04 2.14
CA GLU A 34 -4.47 -9.78 2.44
C GLU A 34 -4.14 -10.77 1.33
N GLN A 35 -2.86 -10.84 1.01
CA GLN A 35 -2.31 -11.83 0.10
C GLN A 35 -1.35 -12.72 0.89
N VAL A 36 -1.63 -14.02 0.86
CA VAL A 36 -0.85 -15.03 1.58
C VAL A 36 -0.07 -15.89 0.58
N GLY A 37 1.17 -16.24 0.93
CA GLY A 37 2.05 -17.06 0.13
C GLY A 37 3.32 -16.33 -0.32
N LEU A 38 4.19 -17.06 -1.01
CA LEU A 38 5.43 -16.53 -1.55
C LEU A 38 5.18 -15.99 -2.96
N HIS A 39 5.03 -14.67 -3.08
CA HIS A 39 4.86 -14.00 -4.36
C HIS A 39 6.03 -13.04 -4.62
N LEU A 40 6.62 -13.09 -5.81
CA LEU A 40 7.64 -12.10 -6.21
C LEU A 40 7.03 -10.69 -6.39
N THR A 41 5.74 -10.66 -6.70
CA THR A 41 4.92 -9.47 -6.81
C THR A 41 3.53 -9.75 -6.26
N SER A 42 3.01 -8.86 -5.45
CA SER A 42 1.68 -8.93 -4.85
C SER A 42 0.90 -7.65 -5.17
N ARG A 43 -0.43 -7.80 -5.24
CA ARG A 43 -1.35 -6.67 -5.45
C ARG A 43 -2.44 -6.76 -4.42
N LEU A 44 -2.61 -5.68 -3.67
CA LEU A 44 -3.68 -5.54 -2.68
C LEU A 44 -4.66 -4.49 -3.13
N PHE A 45 -5.93 -4.69 -2.84
CA PHE A 45 -7.00 -3.79 -3.22
C PHE A 45 -7.80 -3.35 -2.02
N GLY A 46 -8.23 -2.10 -2.01
CA GLY A 46 -9.03 -1.55 -0.92
C GLY A 46 -9.91 -0.42 -1.39
N LYS A 47 -10.54 0.25 -0.44
CA LYS A 47 -11.31 1.47 -0.63
C LYS A 47 -11.06 2.42 0.55
N VAL A 48 -10.90 3.70 0.26
CA VAL A 48 -10.83 4.76 1.27
C VAL A 48 -11.87 5.81 0.94
N ARG A 49 -12.39 6.51 1.95
CA ARG A 49 -13.27 7.65 1.71
C ARG A 49 -12.44 8.88 1.42
N ASN A 50 -12.90 9.71 0.48
CA ASN A 50 -12.33 11.03 0.26
C ASN A 50 -13.06 12.09 1.10
N GLU A 51 -12.63 13.34 1.00
CA GLU A 51 -13.23 14.49 1.70
C GLU A 51 -14.70 14.72 1.31
N ASN A 52 -15.11 14.26 0.12
CA ASN A 52 -16.50 14.33 -0.36
C ASN A 52 -17.35 13.13 0.12
N ASN A 53 -16.82 12.29 1.01
CA ASN A 53 -17.46 11.08 1.52
C ASN A 53 -17.77 10.02 0.43
N GLU A 54 -17.08 10.10 -0.71
CA GLU A 54 -17.13 9.11 -1.79
C GLU A 54 -16.02 8.06 -1.60
N TYR A 55 -16.27 6.83 -2.05
CA TYR A 55 -15.30 5.75 -1.95
C TYR A 55 -14.37 5.71 -3.17
N GLU A 56 -13.08 5.91 -2.92
CA GLU A 56 -12.03 5.74 -3.91
C GLU A 56 -11.34 4.39 -3.76
N LYS A 57 -10.99 3.77 -4.89
CA LYS A 57 -10.33 2.47 -4.90
C LYS A 57 -8.86 2.63 -4.52
N ILE A 58 -8.38 1.86 -3.56
CA ILE A 58 -6.96 1.72 -3.30
C ILE A 58 -6.44 0.54 -4.11
N LYS A 59 -5.28 0.74 -4.74
CA LYS A 59 -4.50 -0.33 -5.34
C LYS A 59 -3.07 -0.23 -4.84
N VAL A 60 -2.58 -1.29 -4.24
CA VAL A 60 -1.19 -1.41 -3.80
C VAL A 60 -0.50 -2.42 -4.70
N SER A 61 0.70 -2.08 -5.17
CA SER A 61 1.59 -3.01 -5.84
C SER A 61 2.85 -3.13 -5.01
N VAL A 62 3.11 -4.33 -4.51
CA VAL A 62 4.37 -4.66 -3.84
C VAL A 62 5.14 -5.60 -4.75
N GLY A 63 6.44 -5.39 -4.89
CA GLY A 63 7.26 -6.26 -5.71
C GLY A 63 8.74 -6.07 -5.45
N PHE A 64 9.51 -7.10 -5.75
CA PHE A 64 10.95 -7.07 -5.62
C PHE A 64 11.62 -6.57 -6.91
N HIS A 65 12.47 -5.55 -6.79
CA HIS A 65 13.20 -5.00 -7.94
C HIS A 65 14.62 -4.57 -7.54
N PHE A 66 15.63 -5.02 -8.28
CA PHE A 66 17.06 -4.73 -8.02
C PHE A 66 17.44 -4.85 -6.53
N CYS A 67 17.21 -6.03 -5.94
CA CYS A 67 17.55 -6.33 -4.54
C CYS A 67 16.79 -5.52 -3.47
N THR A 68 15.76 -4.75 -3.84
CA THR A 68 14.96 -3.93 -2.91
C THR A 68 13.47 -4.22 -3.06
N MET A 69 12.74 -4.22 -1.94
CA MET A 69 11.28 -4.27 -1.96
C MET A 69 10.73 -2.90 -2.34
N GLN A 70 9.87 -2.86 -3.35
CA GLN A 70 9.17 -1.65 -3.78
C GLN A 70 7.70 -1.77 -3.45
N CYS A 71 7.17 -0.74 -2.80
CA CYS A 71 5.75 -0.54 -2.60
C CYS A 71 5.30 0.67 -3.42
N ARG A 72 4.15 0.55 -4.10
CA ARG A 72 3.46 1.63 -4.79
C ARG A 72 2.00 1.63 -4.37
N ILE A 73 1.50 2.78 -3.94
CA ILE A 73 0.11 2.93 -3.50
C ILE A 73 -0.57 3.92 -4.43
N PHE A 74 -1.68 3.47 -4.99
CA PHE A 74 -2.56 4.25 -5.84
C PHE A 74 -3.91 4.41 -5.13
N VAL A 75 -4.50 5.60 -5.25
CA VAL A 75 -5.88 5.88 -4.84
C VAL A 75 -6.61 6.44 -6.05
N GLY A 76 -7.74 5.83 -6.41
CA GLY A 76 -8.34 5.99 -7.73
C GLY A 76 -7.35 5.55 -8.80
N ASP A 77 -6.99 6.48 -9.68
CA ASP A 77 -5.98 6.30 -10.73
C ASP A 77 -4.70 7.12 -10.47
N CYS A 78 -4.54 7.68 -9.27
CA CYS A 78 -3.43 8.55 -8.89
C CYS A 78 -2.39 7.79 -8.04
N LEU A 79 -1.11 7.87 -8.39
CA LEU A 79 0.00 7.37 -7.55
C LEU A 79 0.25 8.35 -6.40
N ILE A 80 0.03 7.91 -5.16
CA ILE A 80 0.23 8.76 -3.97
C ILE A 80 1.52 8.41 -3.20
N TYR A 81 2.07 7.22 -3.41
CA TYR A 81 3.28 6.80 -2.72
C TYR A 81 4.10 5.81 -3.56
N THR A 82 5.43 5.96 -3.51
CA THR A 82 6.36 4.94 -3.98
C THR A 82 7.61 4.88 -3.10
N THR A 83 8.09 3.67 -2.81
CA THR A 83 9.38 3.46 -2.12
C THR A 83 10.57 4.04 -2.88
N LYS A 84 10.43 4.31 -4.20
CA LYS A 84 11.53 4.83 -5.03
C LYS A 84 11.87 6.31 -4.79
N LEU A 85 11.25 7.01 -3.84
CA LEU A 85 11.60 8.40 -3.51
C LEU A 85 11.45 8.71 -2.01
N GLN A 86 12.57 8.67 -1.29
CA GLN A 86 12.96 9.82 -0.48
C GLN A 86 14.27 10.33 -1.07
N THR A 87 14.19 11.21 -2.07
CA THR A 87 15.30 12.10 -2.42
C THR A 87 14.79 13.51 -2.17
N GLY A 88 14.91 13.95 -0.94
CA GLY A 88 14.73 15.32 -0.52
C GLY A 88 15.78 15.63 0.53
N GLY A 89 16.84 16.33 0.11
CA GLY A 89 17.98 16.75 0.95
C GLY A 89 19.30 16.29 0.37
#